data_AF-A0AAE1FVS0-F1
#
_entry.id   AF-A0AAE1FVS0-F1
#
_cell.length_a   1.000
_cell.length_b   1.000
_cell.length_c   1.000
_cell.angle_alpha   90.00
_cell.angle_beta   90.00
_cell.angle_gamma   90.00
#
_symmetry.space_group_name_H-M   'P 1'
#
loop_
_entity.id
_entity.type
_entity.pdbx_description
1 polymer ?
#
loop_
_entity_poly.entity_id
_entity_poly.type
_entity_poly.pdbx_seq_one_letter_code
_entity_poly.pdbx_strand_id
1 'polypeptide(L)'
;MESLSLSPSIYEYTITDLTPATTYTIFVAAENEAGIGTAAVLEASTSSEKDVRVWIIVGSTLAGLVVLTLLLVAVIAVHTNKKRNKAKNKANRQTNDFDLYRVRSSSYEYEYYT
;
A
#
# COMPACT_ATOMS: atom_id res chain seq x y z
N MET A 1 -25.83 -6.76 39.43
CA MET A 1 -26.41 -5.63 38.67
C MET A 1 -25.65 -4.40 39.11
N GLU A 2 -24.97 -3.74 38.18
CA GLU A 2 -24.35 -2.44 38.49
C GLU A 2 -25.45 -1.38 38.46
N SER A 3 -25.43 -0.48 39.44
CA SER A 3 -26.38 0.62 39.56
C SER A 3 -25.62 1.93 39.69
N LEU A 4 -26.03 2.94 38.94
CA LEU A 4 -25.44 4.26 38.95
C LEU A 4 -26.45 5.27 39.49
N SER A 5 -26.03 6.09 40.46
CA SER A 5 -26.82 7.22 40.93
C SER A 5 -26.30 8.50 40.29
N LEU A 6 -27.20 9.23 39.63
CA LEU A 6 -26.90 10.46 38.89
C LEU A 6 -27.59 11.64 39.57
N SER A 7 -27.01 12.84 39.41
CA SER A 7 -27.68 14.08 39.82
C SER A 7 -29.01 14.23 39.06
N PRO A 8 -30.08 14.74 39.71
CA PRO A 8 -31.39 14.93 39.05
C PRO A 8 -31.36 15.95 37.91
N SER A 9 -30.29 16.74 37.78
CA SER A 9 -30.08 17.67 36.67
C SER A 9 -29.48 17.03 35.42
N ILE A 10 -29.11 15.74 35.47
CA ILE A 10 -28.53 15.00 34.34
C ILE A 10 -29.65 14.30 33.58
N TYR A 11 -29.75 14.62 32.28
CA TYR A 11 -30.74 14.03 31.38
C TYR A 11 -30.12 13.09 30.33
N GLU A 12 -28.79 13.02 30.27
CA GLU A 12 -28.05 12.21 29.30
C GLU A 12 -26.86 11.54 29.98
N TYR A 13 -26.63 10.26 29.67
CA TYR A 13 -25.51 9.49 30.17
C TYR A 13 -25.02 8.50 29.11
N THR A 14 -23.70 8.40 28.94
CA THR A 14 -23.06 7.50 27.98
C THR A 14 -22.47 6.30 28.70
N ILE A 15 -22.92 5.10 28.33
CA ILE A 15 -22.38 3.83 28.82
C ILE A 15 -21.32 3.34 27.82
N THR A 16 -20.09 3.15 28.28
CA THR A 16 -18.95 2.70 27.45
C THR A 16 -18.52 1.27 27.80
N ASP A 17 -17.55 0.76 27.05
CA ASP A 17 -16.89 -0.54 27.32
C ASP A 17 -17.84 -1.74 27.33
N LEU A 18 -18.94 -1.63 26.58
CA LEU A 18 -19.93 -2.68 26.41
C LEU A 18 -19.39 -3.79 25.50
N THR A 19 -19.85 -5.01 25.74
CA THR A 19 -19.52 -6.16 24.90
C THR A 19 -20.15 -5.97 23.51
N PRO A 20 -19.40 -6.13 22.41
CA PRO A 20 -19.94 -6.06 21.05
C PRO A 20 -21.00 -7.13 20.79
N ALA A 21 -21.87 -6.89 19.80
CA ALA A 21 -22.93 -7.81 19.39
C ALA A 21 -23.80 -8.35 20.55
N THR A 22 -24.05 -7.51 21.55
CA THR A 22 -24.78 -7.87 22.77
C THR A 22 -25.97 -6.94 22.97
N THR A 23 -27.12 -7.51 23.33
CA THR A 23 -28.32 -6.76 23.69
C THR A 23 -28.34 -6.48 25.19
N TYR A 24 -28.49 -5.21 25.55
CA TYR A 24 -28.58 -4.73 26.92
C TYR A 24 -29.98 -4.19 27.21
N THR A 25 -30.50 -4.54 28.39
CA THR A 25 -31.72 -3.94 28.96
C THR A 25 -31.31 -2.93 30.02
N ILE A 26 -31.70 -1.68 29.82
CA ILE A 26 -31.35 -0.54 30.67
C ILE A 26 -32.61 -0.13 31.45
N PHE A 27 -32.46 0.03 32.76
CA PHE A 27 -33.52 0.50 33.66
C PHE A 27 -33.16 1.89 34.20
N VAL A 28 -34.07 2.85 34.06
CA VAL A 28 -33.89 4.21 34.57
C VAL A 28 -35.05 4.58 35.48
N ALA A 29 -34.77 4.86 36.74
CA ALA A 29 -35.77 5.27 37.72
C ALA A 29 -35.31 6.54 38.45
N ALA A 30 -36.26 7.40 38.82
CA ALA A 30 -36.00 8.55 39.67
C ALA A 30 -36.12 8.13 41.15
N GLU A 31 -35.20 8.61 41.98
CA GLU A 31 -35.19 8.36 43.43
C GLU A 31 -35.25 9.70 44.18
N ASN A 32 -36.07 9.77 45.22
CA ASN A 32 -36.13 10.88 46.16
C ASN A 32 -36.45 10.37 47.57
N GLU A 33 -36.62 11.28 48.53
CA GLU A 33 -36.95 10.94 49.94
C GLU A 33 -38.24 10.12 50.11
N ALA A 34 -39.16 10.15 49.14
CA ALA A 34 -40.38 9.34 49.15
C ALA A 34 -40.17 7.93 48.55
N GLY A 35 -39.01 7.67 47.93
CA GLY A 35 -38.61 6.38 47.38
C GLY A 35 -38.25 6.42 45.90
N ILE A 36 -38.32 5.25 45.25
CA ILE A 36 -37.97 5.03 43.84
C ILE A 36 -39.25 4.99 43.01
N GLY A 37 -39.32 5.84 41.98
CA GLY A 37 -40.42 5.86 41.01
C GLY A 37 -40.36 4.69 40.02
N THR A 38 -41.40 4.57 39.18
CA THR A 38 -41.46 3.52 38.16
C THR A 38 -40.28 3.62 37.19
N ALA A 39 -39.58 2.51 36.97
CA ALA A 39 -38.47 2.45 36.04
C ALA A 39 -38.93 2.47 34.57
N ALA A 40 -38.31 3.31 33.76
CA ALA A 40 -38.35 3.20 32.31
C ALA A 40 -37.41 2.07 31.86
N VAL A 41 -37.84 1.31 30.85
CA VAL A 41 -37.08 0.18 30.29
C VAL A 41 -36.71 0.51 28.85
N LEU A 42 -35.43 0.35 28.54
CA LEU A 42 -34.89 0.52 27.19
C LEU A 42 -34.09 -0.72 26.81
N GLU A 43 -34.26 -1.19 25.57
CA GLU A 43 -33.42 -2.22 25.00
C GLU A 43 -32.54 -1.63 23.91
N ALA A 44 -31.23 -1.82 24.04
CA ALA A 44 -30.24 -1.33 23.09
C ALA A 44 -29.27 -2.45 22.74
N SER A 45 -28.95 -2.61 21.46
CA SER A 45 -27.98 -3.60 21.00
C SER A 45 -26.72 -2.91 20.53
N THR A 46 -25.57 -3.44 20.93
CA THR A 46 -24.27 -2.96 20.47
C THR A 46 -23.97 -3.51 19.08
N SER A 47 -23.27 -2.71 18.27
CA SER A 47 -22.76 -3.19 16.98
C SER A 47 -21.76 -4.32 17.21
N SER A 48 -21.62 -5.21 16.22
CA SER A 48 -20.49 -6.12 16.16
C SER A 48 -19.19 -5.33 16.03
N GLU A 49 -18.12 -5.86 16.62
CA GLU A 49 -16.78 -5.33 16.41
C GLU A 49 -16.44 -5.44 14.92
N LYS A 50 -15.96 -4.34 14.32
CA LYS A 50 -15.43 -4.41 12.95
C LYS A 50 -14.12 -5.19 13.04
N ASP A 51 -14.16 -6.45 12.62
CA ASP A 51 -12.96 -7.24 12.38
C ASP A 51 -12.14 -6.59 11.25
N VAL A 52 -11.25 -5.67 11.63
CA VAL A 52 -10.29 -5.09 10.70
C VAL A 52 -9.28 -6.19 10.38
N ARG A 53 -9.51 -6.86 9.27
CA ARG A 53 -8.66 -7.92 8.74
C ARG A 53 -7.26 -7.38 8.41
N VAL A 54 -6.37 -7.41 9.41
CA VAL A 54 -4.98 -6.91 9.33
C VAL A 54 -4.20 -7.53 8.17
N TRP A 55 -4.52 -8.78 7.79
CA TRP A 55 -3.91 -9.46 6.64
C TRP A 55 -4.16 -8.73 5.30
N ILE A 56 -5.24 -7.94 5.17
CA ILE A 56 -5.49 -7.11 3.98
C ILE A 56 -4.46 -5.97 3.88
N ILE A 57 -4.07 -5.38 5.01
CA ILE A 57 -3.07 -4.30 5.07
C ILE A 57 -1.68 -4.87 4.79
N VAL A 58 -1.34 -6.00 5.40
CA VAL A 58 -0.03 -6.64 5.21
C VAL A 58 0.13 -7.22 3.79
N GLY A 59 -0.91 -7.83 3.23
CA GLY A 59 -0.87 -8.41 1.89
C GLY A 59 -0.78 -7.36 0.77
N SER A 60 -1.52 -6.24 0.90
CA SER A 60 -1.52 -5.18 -0.11
C SER A 60 -0.18 -4.44 -0.18
N THR A 61 0.42 -4.12 0.96
CA THR A 61 1.71 -3.42 1.03
C THR A 61 2.85 -4.27 0.44
N LEU A 62 2.87 -5.57 0.70
CA LEU A 62 3.87 -6.47 0.13
C LEU A 62 3.74 -6.61 -1.39
N ALA A 63 2.52 -6.79 -1.90
CA ALA A 63 2.27 -6.90 -3.35
C ALA A 63 2.66 -5.61 -4.10
N GLY A 64 2.32 -4.44 -3.55
CA GLY A 64 2.67 -3.14 -4.13
C GLY A 64 4.18 -2.92 -4.24
N LEU A 65 4.95 -3.25 -3.20
CA LEU A 65 6.41 -3.11 -3.20
C LEU A 65 7.09 -4.07 -4.20
N VAL A 66 6.60 -5.31 -4.33
CA VAL A 66 7.13 -6.27 -5.32
C VAL A 66 6.92 -5.75 -6.75
N VAL A 67 5.74 -5.21 -7.07
CA VAL A 67 5.49 -4.64 -8.40
C VAL A 67 6.35 -3.41 -8.67
N LEU A 68 6.47 -2.50 -7.69
CA LEU A 68 7.29 -1.29 -7.81
C LEU A 68 8.77 -1.63 -8.07
N THR A 69 9.31 -2.61 -7.34
CA THR A 69 10.71 -3.06 -7.51
C THR A 69 10.94 -3.72 -8.86
N LEU A 70 10.02 -4.57 -9.33
CA LEU A 70 10.10 -5.18 -10.67
C LEU A 70 10.05 -4.13 -11.79
N LEU A 71 9.20 -3.12 -11.67
CA LEU A 71 9.15 -2.02 -12.64
C LEU A 71 10.44 -1.21 -12.67
N LEU A 72 11.01 -0.90 -11.50
CA LEU A 72 12.31 -0.23 -11.41
C LEU A 72 13.43 -1.05 -12.08
N VAL A 73 13.49 -2.36 -11.81
CA VAL A 73 14.48 -3.26 -12.44
C VAL A 73 14.29 -3.32 -13.95
N ALA A 74 13.05 -3.41 -14.44
CA ALA A 74 12.75 -3.43 -15.87
C ALA A 74 13.20 -2.13 -16.57
N VAL A 75 12.94 -0.96 -15.96
CA VAL A 75 13.38 0.33 -16.50
C VAL A 75 14.91 0.41 -16.55
N ILE A 76 15.60 0.01 -15.48
CA ILE A 76 17.06 -0.02 -15.44
C ILE A 76 17.62 -0.98 -16.50
N ALA A 77 17.02 -2.15 -16.68
CA ALA A 77 17.41 -3.12 -17.71
C ALA A 77 17.27 -2.55 -19.12
N VAL A 78 16.16 -1.86 -19.44
CA VAL A 78 15.96 -1.23 -20.75
C VAL A 78 16.96 -0.09 -20.99
N HIS A 79 17.17 0.78 -20.00
CA HIS A 79 18.12 1.89 -20.12
C HIS A 79 19.57 1.41 -20.29
N THR A 80 19.97 0.38 -19.56
CA THR A 80 21.31 -0.22 -19.68
C THR A 80 21.48 -0.94 -21.02
N ASN A 81 20.46 -1.65 -21.51
CA ASN A 81 20.47 -2.31 -22.81
C ASN A 81 20.57 -1.30 -23.98
N LYS A 82 19.86 -0.18 -23.92
CA LYS A 82 19.94 0.89 -24.94
C LYS A 82 21.35 1.47 -25.09
N LYS A 83 22.08 1.64 -23.98
CA LYS A 83 23.48 2.11 -24.02
C LYS A 83 24.41 1.06 -24.65
N ARG A 84 24.22 -0.22 -24.30
CA ARG A 84 24.99 -1.34 -24.85
C ARG A 84 24.80 -1.47 -26.36
N ASN A 85 23.58 -1.27 -26.87
CA ASN A 85 23.31 -1.36 -28.32
C ASN A 85 23.94 -0.21 -29.12
N LYS A 86 23.98 1.01 -28.56
CA LYS A 86 24.68 2.13 -29.20
C LYS A 86 26.20 1.92 -29.28
N ALA A 87 26.81 1.37 -28.23
CA ALA A 87 28.24 1.07 -28.22
C ALA A 87 28.62 0.01 -29.25
N LYS A 88 27.82 -1.07 -29.38
CA LYS A 88 28.03 -2.13 -30.38
C LYS A 88 27.90 -1.61 -31.82
N ASN A 89 26.90 -0.76 -32.11
CA ASN A 89 26.74 -0.19 -33.45
C ASN A 89 27.86 0.79 -33.84
N LYS A 90 28.46 1.49 -32.87
CA LYS A 90 29.62 2.37 -33.13
C LYS A 90 30.88 1.56 -33.43
N ALA A 91 31.16 0.50 -32.66
CA ALA A 91 32.30 -0.39 -32.91
C ALA A 91 32.19 -1.14 -34.24
N ASN A 92 30.97 -1.56 -34.63
CA ASN A 92 30.72 -2.19 -35.94
C ASN A 92 30.93 -1.18 -37.09
N ARG A 93 30.50 0.08 -36.96
CA ARG A 93 30.80 1.10 -37.98
C ARG A 93 32.30 1.37 -38.16
N GLN A 94 33.07 1.35 -37.07
CA GLN A 94 34.51 1.62 -37.10
C GLN A 94 35.32 0.49 -37.73
N THR A 95 34.88 -0.77 -37.56
CA THR A 95 35.50 -1.94 -38.22
C THR A 95 35.26 -1.93 -39.73
N ASN A 96 34.03 -1.64 -40.16
CA ASN A 96 33.70 -1.50 -41.58
C ASN A 96 34.50 -0.38 -42.28
N ASP A 97 34.80 0.72 -41.60
CA ASP A 97 35.61 1.83 -42.14
C ASP A 97 37.09 1.45 -42.30
N PHE A 98 37.64 0.72 -41.32
CA PHE A 98 39.03 0.26 -41.36
C PHE A 98 39.27 -0.77 -42.47
N ASP A 99 38.30 -1.65 -42.72
CA ASP A 99 38.36 -2.64 -43.79
C ASP A 99 38.31 -1.98 -45.18
N LEU A 100 37.56 -0.89 -45.34
CA LEU A 100 37.53 -0.10 -46.58
C LEU A 100 38.89 0.56 -46.90
N TYR A 101 39.57 1.11 -45.89
CA TYR A 101 40.91 1.68 -46.05
C TYR A 101 41.96 0.62 -46.42
N ARG A 102 41.88 -0.56 -45.80
CA ARG A 102 42.79 -1.68 -46.08
C ARG A 102 42.66 -2.22 -47.51
N VAL A 103 41.43 -2.31 -48.03
CA VAL A 103 41.18 -2.76 -49.41
C VAL A 103 41.70 -1.73 -50.43
N ARG A 104 41.66 -0.44 -50.12
CA ARG A 104 42.10 0.62 -51.05
C ARG A 104 43.63 0.77 -51.11
N SER A 105 44.35 0.43 -50.04
CA SER A 105 45.83 0.52 -50.03
C SER A 105 46.52 -0.62 -50.79
N SER A 106 45.86 -1.76 -51.02
CA SER A 106 46.50 -2.90 -51.73
C SER A 106 46.56 -2.72 -53.24
N SER A 107 46.04 -1.62 -53.79
CA SER A 107 46.05 -1.33 -55.23
C SER A 107 47.21 -0.44 -55.68
N TYR A 108 48.21 -0.20 -54.81
CA TYR A 108 49.37 0.67 -55.08
C TYR A 108 50.72 -0.06 -54.93
N GLU A 109 50.78 -1.31 -55.37
CA GLU A 109 52.01 -2.02 -55.78
C GLU A 109 51.60 -2.62 -57.14
N TYR A 110 52.11 -2.25 -58.31
CA TYR A 110 53.49 -2.14 -58.79
C TYR A 110 53.51 -1.23 -60.01
N GLU A 111 54.43 -0.26 -60.09
CA GLU A 111 54.95 0.25 -61.37
C GLU A 111 56.17 1.15 -61.10
N TYR A 112 57.23 0.54 -60.57
CA TYR A 112 58.59 1.08 -60.72
C TYR A 112 59.48 -0.12 -61.00
N TYR A 113 59.93 -0.25 -62.24
CA TYR A 113 61.29 -0.62 -62.67
C TYR A 113 61.26 -0.98 -64.16
N THR A 114 62.25 -0.41 -64.86
CA THR A 114 62.69 -0.55 -66.27
C THR A 114 61.87 0.12 -67.35
#